data_AF-A0A7T7CDQ7-F1
#
_entry.id   AF-A0A7T7CDQ7-F1
#
_cell.length_a   1.000
_cell.length_b   1.000
_cell.length_c   1.000
_cell.angle_alpha   90.00
_cell.angle_beta   90.00
_cell.angle_gamma   90.00
#
_symmetry.space_group_name_H-M   'P 1'
#
loop_
_entity.id
_entity.type
_entity.pdbx_description
1 polymer ?
#
loop_
_entity_poly.entity_id
_entity_poly.type
_entity_poly.pdbx_seq_one_letter_code
_entity_poly.pdbx_strand_id
1 'polypeptide(L)' 'MQQAQQAAQQAEQMVQQAVQQADPQAMQQAQQELQQAEQQMQQAETNAQPGQQQQIQQAQQQLQQASQQLQQAQNQSGQ' A
#
# COMPACT_ATOMS: atom_id res chain seq x y z
N MET A 1 4.26 -13.82 7.35
CA MET A 1 3.46 -12.84 8.13
C MET A 1 4.15 -11.49 8.28
N GLN A 2 5.42 -11.40 8.73
CA GLN A 2 6.17 -10.12 8.71
C GLN A 2 6.27 -9.48 7.30
N GLN A 3 6.30 -10.31 6.24
CA GLN A 3 6.36 -9.83 4.85
C GLN A 3 5.20 -8.90 4.45
N ALA A 4 3.96 -9.20 4.83
CA ALA A 4 2.81 -8.38 4.44
C ALA A 4 2.85 -6.98 5.07
N GLN A 5 3.28 -6.90 6.33
CA GLN A 5 3.44 -5.63 7.03
C GLN A 5 4.61 -4.82 6.48
N GLN A 6 5.69 -5.49 6.07
CA GLN A 6 6.83 -4.86 5.40
C GLN A 6 6.44 -4.31 4.02
N ALA A 7 5.70 -5.09 3.23
CA ALA A 7 5.19 -4.67 1.93
C ALA A 7 4.24 -3.48 2.07
N ALA A 8 3.38 -3.47 3.10
CA ALA A 8 2.50 -2.34 3.40
C ALA A 8 3.29 -1.06 3.71
N GLN A 9 4.32 -1.14 4.57
CA GLN A 9 5.16 0.02 4.90
C GLN A 9 5.95 0.53 3.69
N GLN A 10 6.45 -0.39 2.85
CA GLN A 10 7.20 -0.04 1.65
C GLN A 10 6.30 0.68 0.63
N ALA A 11 5.11 0.13 0.38
CA ALA A 11 4.12 0.75 -0.50
C ALA A 11 3.69 2.13 0.04
N GLU A 12 3.51 2.28 1.35
CA GLU A 12 3.17 3.57 1.97
C GLU A 12 4.28 4.62 1.77
N GLN A 13 5.55 4.25 1.92
CA GLN A 13 6.68 5.18 1.65
C GLN A 13 6.75 5.59 0.19
N MET A 14 6.62 4.62 -0.73
CA MET A 14 6.63 4.89 -2.17
C MET A 14 5.50 5.83 -2.58
N VAL A 15 4.30 5.61 -2.04
CA VAL A 15 3.16 6.51 -2.24
C VAL A 15 3.48 7.91 -1.72
N GLN A 16 3.93 8.04 -0.47
CA GLN A 16 4.22 9.37 0.09
C GLN A 16 5.27 10.10 -0.75
N GLN A 17 6.31 9.40 -1.20
CA GLN A 17 7.35 9.98 -2.03
C GLN A 17 6.83 10.37 -3.42
N ALA A 18 6.03 9.52 -4.06
CA ALA A 18 5.41 9.80 -5.36
C ALA A 18 4.42 10.97 -5.31
N VAL A 19 3.57 11.01 -4.28
CA VAL A 19 2.61 12.09 -4.02
C VAL A 19 3.34 13.40 -3.76
N GLN A 20 4.41 13.38 -2.95
CA GLN A 20 5.16 14.58 -2.60
C GLN A 20 5.94 15.15 -3.79
N GLN A 21 6.44 14.29 -4.68
CA GLN A 21 7.11 14.72 -5.91
C GLN A 21 6.14 15.09 -7.03
N ALA A 22 4.84 14.77 -6.89
CA ALA A 22 3.85 14.84 -7.95
C ALA A 22 4.33 14.17 -9.26
N ASP A 23 5.16 13.13 -9.14
CA ASP A 23 5.80 12.47 -10.28
C ASP A 23 4.92 11.32 -10.79
N PRO A 24 4.41 11.39 -12.03
CA PRO A 24 3.48 10.39 -12.54
C PRO A 24 4.13 9.01 -12.75
N GLN A 25 5.45 8.92 -12.99
CA GLN A 25 6.13 7.62 -13.08
C GLN A 25 6.30 6.99 -11.69
N ALA A 26 6.69 7.79 -10.69
CA ALA A 26 6.75 7.35 -9.30
C ALA A 26 5.36 6.93 -8.81
N MET A 27 4.30 7.62 -9.22
CA MET A 27 2.93 7.25 -8.88
C MET A 27 2.51 5.92 -9.52
N GLN A 28 2.92 5.63 -10.76
CA GLN A 28 2.70 4.31 -11.36
C GLN A 28 3.46 3.21 -10.61
N GLN A 29 4.71 3.46 -10.22
CA GLN A 29 5.51 2.49 -9.46
C GLN A 29 4.88 2.23 -8.08
N ALA A 30 4.48 3.29 -7.38
CA ALA A 30 3.80 3.20 -6.09
C ALA A 30 2.47 2.43 -6.20
N GLN A 31 1.74 2.59 -7.31
CA GLN A 31 0.51 1.82 -7.57
C GLN A 31 0.81 0.33 -7.72
N GLN A 32 1.91 -0.02 -8.39
CA GLN A 32 2.31 -1.40 -8.59
C GLN A 32 2.78 -2.06 -7.29
N GLU A 33 3.54 -1.33 -6.46
CA GLU A 33 3.93 -1.79 -5.11
C GLU A 33 2.72 -1.97 -4.19
N LEU A 34 1.78 -1.02 -4.19
CA LEU A 34 0.51 -1.15 -3.46
C LEU A 34 -0.24 -2.42 -3.84
N GLN A 35 -0.40 -2.66 -5.14
CA GLN A 35 -1.16 -3.82 -5.62
C GLN A 35 -0.46 -5.14 -5.27
N GLN A 36 0.87 -5.17 -5.30
CA GLN A 36 1.65 -6.33 -4.86
C GLN A 36 1.53 -6.55 -3.35
N ALA A 37 1.59 -5.48 -2.56
CA ALA A 37 1.44 -5.53 -1.12
C ALA A 37 0.02 -5.98 -0.71
N GLU A 38 -1.03 -5.53 -1.39
CA GLU A 38 -2.41 -5.99 -1.20
C GLU A 38 -2.53 -7.50 -1.45
N GLN A 39 -1.90 -8.02 -2.50
CA GLN A 39 -1.92 -9.44 -2.83
C GLN A 39 -1.19 -10.28 -1.77
N GLN A 40 -0.06 -9.79 -1.25
CA GLN A 40 0.62 -10.43 -0.11
C GLN A 40 -0.22 -10.39 1.16
N MET A 41 -0.92 -9.28 1.38
CA MET A 41 -1.84 -9.09 2.51
C MET A 41 -2.99 -10.09 2.48
N GLN A 42 -3.60 -10.30 1.31
CA GLN A 42 -4.71 -11.23 1.14
C GLN A 42 -4.28 -12.70 1.35
N GLN A 43 -3.07 -13.05 0.90
CA GLN A 43 -2.47 -14.35 1.19
C GLN A 43 -2.12 -14.52 2.67
N ALA A 44 -1.61 -13.46 3.30
CA ALA A 44 -1.32 -13.46 4.72
C ALA A 44 -2.60 -13.64 5.53
N GLU A 45 -3.70 -12.96 5.16
CA GLU A 45 -4.99 -13.02 5.85
C GLU A 45 -5.59 -14.43 5.79
N THR A 46 -5.48 -15.08 4.63
CA THR A 46 -5.92 -16.47 4.44
C THR A 46 -5.15 -17.46 5.32
N ASN A 47 -3.86 -17.19 5.57
CA ASN A 47 -2.97 -18.05 6.36
C ASN A 47 -2.82 -17.60 7.82
N ALA A 48 -3.52 -16.54 8.24
CA ALA A 48 -3.30 -15.92 9.54
C ALA A 48 -4.00 -16.66 10.66
N GLN A 49 -3.27 -16.86 11.76
CA GLN A 49 -3.84 -17.30 13.02
C GLN A 49 -4.58 -16.14 13.71
N PRO A 50 -5.53 -16.41 14.63
CA PRO A 50 -6.35 -15.39 15.30
C PRO A 50 -5.53 -14.26 15.94
N GLY A 51 -4.39 -14.59 16.55
CA GLY A 51 -3.50 -13.59 17.17
C GLY A 51 -2.79 -12.65 16.18
N GLN A 52 -2.82 -12.96 14.88
CA GLN A 52 -2.17 -12.16 13.84
C GLN A 52 -3.17 -11.38 12.98
N GLN A 53 -4.47 -11.65 13.10
CA GLN A 53 -5.52 -10.90 12.39
C GLN A 53 -5.45 -9.41 12.68
N GLN A 54 -5.11 -9.03 13.91
CA GLN A 54 -5.03 -7.62 14.29
C GLN A 54 -3.89 -6.88 13.57
N GLN A 55 -2.73 -7.52 13.41
CA GLN A 55 -1.61 -6.95 12.66
C GLN A 55 -1.91 -6.87 11.16
N ILE A 56 -2.58 -7.88 10.61
CA ILE A 56 -3.03 -7.90 9.22
C ILE A 56 -4.05 -6.80 8.96
N GLN A 57 -5.06 -6.64 9.81
CA GLN A 57 -6.04 -5.56 9.66
C GLN A 57 -5.37 -4.19 9.68
N GLN A 58 -4.38 -3.99 10.54
CA GLN A 58 -3.63 -2.74 10.61
C GLN A 58 -2.85 -2.47 9.31
N ALA A 59 -2.17 -3.49 8.77
CA ALA A 59 -1.47 -3.38 7.48
C ALA A 59 -2.44 -3.15 6.31
N GLN A 60 -3.61 -3.79 6.31
CA GLN A 60 -4.66 -3.56 5.31
C GLN A 60 -5.11 -2.11 5.31
N GLN A 61 -5.32 -1.56 6.50
CA GLN A 61 -5.80 -0.20 6.67
C GLN A 61 -4.75 0.82 6.20
N GLN A 62 -3.45 0.57 6.44
CA GLN A 62 -2.37 1.38 5.89
C GLN A 62 -2.35 1.35 4.36
N LEU A 63 -2.44 0.16 3.75
CA LEU A 63 -2.50 0.02 2.29
C LEU A 63 -3.69 0.75 1.69
N GLN A 64 -4.86 0.65 2.31
CA GLN A 64 -6.05 1.37 1.86
C GLN A 64 -5.87 2.88 1.90
N GLN A 65 -5.19 3.39 2.94
CA GLN A 65 -4.93 4.82 3.11
C GLN A 65 -3.93 5.33 2.08
N ALA A 66 -2.84 4.60 1.86
CA ALA A 66 -1.85 4.89 0.84
C ALA A 66 -2.46 4.82 -0.59
N SER A 67 -3.30 3.83 -0.87
CA SER A 67 -4.01 3.72 -2.15
C SER A 67 -4.91 4.94 -2.42
N GLN A 68 -5.65 5.40 -1.41
CA GLN A 68 -6.47 6.62 -1.54
C GLN A 68 -5.62 7.89 -1.77
N GLN A 69 -4.51 8.04 -1.05
CA GLN A 69 -3.60 9.18 -1.24
C GLN A 69 -3.03 9.19 -2.66
N LEU A 70 -2.58 8.04 -3.13
CA LEU A 70 -2.05 7.90 -4.49
C LEU A 70 -3.10 8.25 -5.53
N GLN A 71 -4.32 7.75 -5.38
CA GLN A 71 -5.41 7.99 -6.33
C GLN A 71 -5.82 9.46 -6.37
N GLN A 72 -5.81 10.16 -5.23
CA GLN A 72 -6.01 11.61 -5.19
C GLN A 72 -4.87 12.37 -5.88
N ALA A 73 -3.62 11.96 -5.69
CA ALA A 73 -2.48 12.60 -6.34
C ALA A 73 -2.48 12.37 -7.85
N GLN A 74 -2.81 11.16 -8.32
CA GLN A 74 -2.96 10.87 -9.76
C GLN A 74 -4.04 11.75 -10.39
N ASN A 75 -5.18 11.96 -9.72
CA ASN A 75 -6.24 12.87 -10.19
C ASN A 75 -5.83 14.35 -10.18
N GLN A 76 -4.93 14.76 -9.28
CA GLN A 76 -4.41 16.13 -9.24
C GLN A 76 -3.30 16.37 -10.27
N SER A 77 -2.48 15.36 -10.55
CA SER A 77 -1.33 15.45 -11.46
C SER A 77 -1.71 15.26 -12.93
N GLY A 78 -2.92 14.76 -13.20
CA GLY A 78 -3.49 14.60 -14.54
C GLY A 78 -4.26 15.82 -15.07
N GLN A 79 -4.25 16.95 -14.36
CA GLN A 79 -4.83 18.23 -14.79
C GLN A 79 -3.73 19.19 -15.25
#